data_AF-A0A074M7A5-F1
#
_entry.id   AF-A0A074M7A5-F1
#
_cell.length_a   1.000
_cell.length_b   1.000
_cell.length_c   1.000
_cell.angle_alpha   90.00
_cell.angle_beta   90.00
_cell.angle_gamma   90.00
#
_symmetry.space_group_name_H-M   'P 1'
#
loop_
_entity.id
_entity.type
_entity.pdbx_description
1 polymer ?
#
loop_
_entity_poly.entity_id
_entity_poly.type
_entity_poly.pdbx_seq_one_letter_code
_entity_poly.pdbx_strand_id
1 'polypeptide(L)'
;MPVARVFLASLLFAQSSLLSANSAVPAAVPAAVPAADPAFDARLAELAAQDASLTQALEDSPDCETGCITPSEALRMAFEAGEGEARAGRFLLDIKGGGQSISGSLEQLFFVSSRRDYARFGTLTIAIEPDALYNLLRRATVCKSREFTPGRIDVKGCRQDANFDLNMFTMIQRLGGRRIAVDGEVRLQWIDARTGLPKPVANKRGEHEAGYYQVWVRVDNADQVIFVYDE
;
A
#
# COMPACT_ATOMS: atom_id res chain seq x y z
N MET A 1 -13.48 89.13 -11.06
CA MET A 1 -14.23 89.76 -9.95
C MET A 1 -14.92 88.66 -9.15
N PRO A 2 -15.00 88.76 -7.81
CA PRO A 2 -14.11 88.02 -6.89
C PRO A 2 -14.85 87.14 -5.86
N VAL A 3 -14.09 86.66 -4.87
CA VAL A 3 -14.48 86.26 -3.49
C VAL A 3 -14.91 84.78 -3.33
N ALA A 4 -14.05 83.85 -2.92
CA ALA A 4 -13.36 83.66 -1.62
C ALA A 4 -14.30 83.35 -0.43
N ARG A 5 -14.14 82.16 0.17
CA ARG A 5 -14.37 81.77 1.58
C ARG A 5 -14.11 80.25 1.65
N VAL A 6 -12.92 79.78 2.06
CA VAL A 6 -12.39 79.67 3.43
C VAL A 6 -13.40 79.02 4.37
N PHE A 7 -13.18 77.76 4.79
CA PHE A 7 -12.78 77.44 6.18
C PHE A 7 -12.61 75.93 6.48
N LEU A 8 -11.53 75.64 7.23
CA LEU A 8 -11.28 74.63 8.27
C LEU A 8 -11.59 73.14 7.95
N ALA A 9 -10.57 72.30 7.76
CA ALA A 9 -9.82 71.60 8.83
C ALA A 9 -10.69 70.71 9.74
N SER A 10 -10.51 69.39 9.60
CA SER A 10 -10.52 68.45 10.72
C SER A 10 -9.74 67.21 10.31
N LEU A 11 -8.48 67.18 10.76
CA LEU A 11 -7.74 65.95 11.02
C LEU A 11 -8.56 65.13 12.01
N LEU A 12 -8.87 63.89 11.69
CA LEU A 12 -9.18 62.87 12.70
C LEU A 12 -8.37 61.62 12.35
N PHE A 13 -7.26 61.50 13.08
CA PHE A 13 -6.58 60.25 13.34
C PHE A 13 -7.58 59.24 13.89
N ALA A 14 -7.79 58.15 13.17
CA ALA A 14 -8.31 56.92 13.75
C ALA A 14 -7.27 55.82 13.51
N GLN A 15 -6.29 55.78 14.40
CA GLN A 15 -5.51 54.57 14.66
C GLN A 15 -6.41 53.62 15.45
N SER A 16 -6.67 52.44 14.89
CA SER A 16 -7.21 51.31 15.66
C SER A 16 -6.60 50.01 15.12
N SER A 17 -5.48 49.66 15.75
CA SER A 17 -5.11 48.32 16.19
C SER A 17 -5.39 47.15 15.24
N LEU A 18 -4.33 46.72 14.57
CA LEU A 18 -4.14 45.33 14.15
C LEU A 18 -4.33 44.43 15.37
N LEU A 19 -5.51 43.82 15.50
CA LEU A 19 -5.67 42.64 16.34
C LEU A 19 -4.93 41.50 15.63
N SER A 20 -3.68 41.27 16.03
CA SER A 20 -3.04 39.97 15.91
C SER A 20 -3.89 38.96 16.67
N ALA A 21 -4.83 38.33 15.98
CA ALA A 21 -5.34 37.04 16.39
C ALA A 21 -4.19 36.03 16.24
N ASN A 22 -3.38 35.92 17.29
CA ASN A 22 -2.59 34.73 17.57
C ASN A 22 -3.59 33.58 17.76
N SER A 23 -4.10 33.05 16.66
CA SER A 23 -4.71 31.73 16.63
C SER A 23 -3.55 30.77 16.85
N ALA A 24 -3.25 30.51 18.12
CA ALA A 24 -2.52 29.33 18.52
C ALA A 24 -3.32 28.14 17.98
N VAL A 25 -2.91 27.67 16.80
CA VAL A 25 -3.32 26.38 16.27
C VAL A 25 -2.95 25.40 17.38
N PRO A 26 -3.91 24.73 18.03
CA PRO A 26 -3.54 23.63 18.91
C PRO A 26 -2.81 22.64 18.00
N ALA A 27 -1.55 22.38 18.33
CA ALA A 27 -0.76 21.35 17.68
C ALA A 27 -1.66 20.12 17.55
N ALA A 28 -1.87 19.68 16.31
CA ALA A 28 -2.59 18.46 16.04
C ALA A 28 -1.97 17.38 16.92
N VAL A 29 -2.72 16.90 17.90
CA VAL A 29 -2.34 15.72 18.67
C VAL A 29 -2.20 14.64 17.61
N PRO A 30 -1.01 14.04 17.41
CA PRO A 30 -0.90 12.92 16.48
C PRO A 30 -1.96 11.92 16.90
N ALA A 31 -2.83 11.55 15.95
CA ALA A 31 -3.82 10.52 16.17
C ALA A 31 -3.06 9.33 16.76
N ALA A 32 -3.37 9.03 18.02
CA ALA A 32 -2.68 7.97 18.73
C ALA A 32 -2.81 6.72 17.86
N VAL A 33 -1.67 6.21 17.40
CA VAL A 33 -1.53 4.84 16.89
C VAL A 33 -2.34 3.96 17.84
N PRO A 34 -3.26 3.11 17.36
CA PRO A 34 -4.02 2.25 18.24
C PRO A 34 -3.03 1.44 19.08
N ALA A 35 -2.89 1.84 20.34
CA ALA A 35 -1.93 1.28 21.27
C ALA A 35 -2.25 -0.20 21.45
N ALA A 36 -1.22 -1.05 21.30
CA ALA A 36 -1.14 -2.47 21.66
C ALA A 36 -2.47 -3.08 22.17
N ASP A 37 -3.39 -3.33 21.24
CA ASP A 37 -4.63 -4.02 21.51
C ASP A 37 -4.28 -5.51 21.64
N PRO A 38 -4.59 -6.20 22.75
CA PRO A 38 -4.33 -7.63 22.87
C PRO A 38 -5.01 -8.45 21.75
N ALA A 39 -6.10 -7.94 21.15
CA ALA A 39 -6.70 -8.53 19.97
C ALA A 39 -5.84 -8.35 18.70
N PHE A 40 -5.09 -7.25 18.58
CA PHE A 40 -4.11 -7.02 17.52
C PHE A 40 -2.96 -8.01 17.63
N ASP A 41 -2.37 -8.16 18.81
CA ASP A 41 -1.24 -9.08 19.03
C ASP A 41 -1.62 -10.54 18.76
N ALA A 42 -2.82 -10.95 19.21
CA ALA A 42 -3.34 -12.29 18.93
C ALA A 42 -3.54 -12.54 17.43
N ARG A 43 -4.08 -11.55 16.69
CA ARG A 43 -4.25 -11.64 15.23
C ARG A 43 -2.91 -11.62 14.50
N LEU A 44 -1.94 -10.83 14.97
CA LEU A 44 -0.60 -10.78 14.41
C LEU A 44 0.11 -12.13 14.57
N ALA A 45 -0.03 -12.78 15.74
CA ALA A 45 0.49 -14.13 15.97
C ALA A 45 -0.17 -15.17 15.04
N GLU A 46 -1.48 -15.09 14.82
CA GLU A 46 -2.18 -15.95 13.85
C GLU A 46 -1.64 -15.75 12.43
N LEU A 47 -1.39 -14.51 12.02
CA LEU A 47 -0.83 -14.19 10.70
C LEU A 47 0.60 -14.70 10.54
N ALA A 48 1.44 -14.51 11.56
CA ALA A 48 2.81 -15.02 11.57
C ALA A 48 2.85 -16.55 11.43
N ALA A 49 1.94 -17.27 12.08
CA ALA A 49 1.81 -18.73 11.91
C ALA A 49 1.45 -19.12 10.46
N GLN A 50 0.66 -18.30 9.77
CA GLN A 50 0.31 -18.52 8.36
C GLN A 50 1.41 -18.11 7.38
N ASP A 51 2.41 -17.37 7.84
CA ASP A 51 3.57 -16.96 7.07
C ASP A 51 4.75 -17.94 7.24
N ALA A 52 4.59 -19.02 8.02
CA ALA A 52 5.63 -20.00 8.29
C ALA A 52 6.30 -20.58 7.02
N SER A 53 5.52 -20.81 5.95
CA SER A 53 6.08 -21.28 4.66
C SER A 53 6.94 -20.23 3.95
N LEU A 54 6.63 -18.94 4.15
CA LEU A 54 7.45 -17.84 3.66
C LEU A 54 8.71 -17.72 4.49
N THR A 55 8.60 -17.79 5.82
CA THR A 55 9.75 -17.75 6.73
C THR A 55 10.73 -18.88 6.44
N GLN A 56 10.25 -20.09 6.19
CA GLN A 56 11.11 -21.20 5.79
C GLN A 56 11.81 -20.92 4.46
N ALA A 57 11.10 -20.38 3.47
CA ALA A 57 11.68 -20.03 2.18
C ALA A 57 12.72 -18.90 2.24
N LEU A 58 12.68 -18.06 3.28
CA LEU A 58 13.70 -17.03 3.52
C LEU A 58 15.06 -17.63 3.87
N GLU A 59 15.09 -18.75 4.57
CA GLU A 59 16.33 -19.40 4.99
C GLU A 59 17.14 -19.92 3.78
N ASP A 60 16.43 -20.26 2.70
CA ASP A 60 17.00 -20.87 1.49
C ASP A 60 17.12 -19.90 0.31
N SER A 61 16.66 -18.64 0.43
CA SER A 61 16.57 -17.70 -0.70
C SER A 61 17.74 -16.71 -0.76
N PRO A 62 18.59 -16.75 -1.80
CA PRO A 62 19.68 -15.79 -1.98
C PRO A 62 19.18 -14.36 -2.22
N ASP A 63 17.98 -14.20 -2.77
CA ASP A 63 17.34 -12.90 -3.00
C ASP A 63 16.91 -12.19 -1.71
N CYS A 64 16.97 -12.90 -0.57
CA CYS A 64 16.54 -12.42 0.75
C CYS A 64 17.65 -12.39 1.81
N GLU A 65 18.92 -12.56 1.43
CA GLU A 65 20.07 -12.52 2.36
C GLU A 65 20.15 -11.23 3.18
N THR A 66 19.71 -10.09 2.62
CA THR A 66 19.70 -8.79 3.30
C THR A 66 18.50 -8.58 4.23
N GLY A 67 17.65 -9.60 4.39
CA GLY A 67 16.44 -9.56 5.21
C GLY A 67 15.23 -9.13 4.41
N CYS A 68 14.43 -10.11 3.97
CA CYS A 68 13.09 -9.87 3.47
C CYS A 68 12.07 -9.85 4.62
N ILE A 69 10.99 -9.11 4.40
CA ILE A 69 9.94 -8.83 5.38
C ILE A 69 8.69 -9.60 4.96
N THR A 70 8.18 -10.45 5.85
CA THR A 70 6.93 -11.20 5.64
C THR A 70 5.69 -10.32 5.76
N PRO A 71 4.50 -10.76 5.30
CA PRO A 71 3.27 -9.98 5.41
C PRO A 71 2.91 -9.57 6.85
N SER A 72 3.09 -10.46 7.83
CA SER A 72 2.88 -10.15 9.25
C SER A 72 3.88 -9.13 9.80
N GLU A 73 5.14 -9.20 9.40
CA GLU A 73 6.15 -8.20 9.79
C GLU A 73 5.89 -6.84 9.14
N ALA A 74 5.48 -6.83 7.86
CA ALA A 74 5.09 -5.61 7.15
C ALA A 74 3.86 -4.95 7.82
N LEU A 75 2.90 -5.76 8.28
CA LEU A 75 1.76 -5.30 9.05
C LEU A 75 2.19 -4.62 10.36
N ARG A 76 3.01 -5.30 11.16
CA ARG A 76 3.55 -4.72 12.40
C ARG A 76 4.27 -3.41 12.11
N MET A 77 5.18 -3.41 11.12
CA MET A 77 5.95 -2.24 10.71
C MET A 77 5.08 -1.05 10.30
N ALA A 78 4.02 -1.28 9.51
CA ALA A 78 3.12 -0.22 9.06
C ALA A 78 2.25 0.34 10.20
N PHE A 79 1.76 -0.52 11.10
CA PHE A 79 0.99 -0.08 12.27
C PHE A 79 1.86 0.68 13.28
N GLU A 80 3.10 0.23 13.52
CA GLU A 80 4.05 0.93 14.39
C GLU A 80 4.47 2.30 13.81
N ALA A 81 4.56 2.41 12.48
CA ALA A 81 4.83 3.69 11.82
C ALA A 81 3.65 4.67 11.94
N GLY A 82 2.41 4.16 11.85
CA GLY A 82 1.20 4.96 11.88
C GLY A 82 0.74 5.43 10.49
N GLU A 83 -0.43 6.08 10.45
CA GLU A 83 -1.03 6.58 9.21
C GLU A 83 -0.21 7.73 8.62
N GLY A 84 0.07 7.66 7.31
CA GLY A 84 0.83 8.69 6.58
C GLY A 84 2.35 8.49 6.59
N GLU A 85 2.86 7.60 7.43
CA GLU A 85 4.29 7.27 7.49
C GLU A 85 4.63 6.07 6.60
N ALA A 86 5.83 6.10 6.01
CA ALA A 86 6.32 5.08 5.11
C ALA A 86 7.55 4.39 5.68
N ARG A 87 7.66 3.07 5.48
CA ARG A 87 8.84 2.29 5.89
C ARG A 87 9.39 1.52 4.70
N ALA A 88 10.63 1.81 4.35
CA ALA A 88 11.32 1.12 3.27
C ALA A 88 11.66 -0.33 3.67
N GLY A 89 11.60 -1.23 2.70
CA GLY A 89 11.97 -2.62 2.90
C GLY A 89 11.81 -3.47 1.64
N ARG A 90 12.25 -4.72 1.75
CA ARG A 90 12.02 -5.77 0.76
C ARG A 90 10.93 -6.69 1.26
N PHE A 91 9.77 -6.68 0.64
CA PHE A 91 8.58 -7.40 1.11
C PHE A 91 8.38 -8.68 0.32
N LEU A 92 8.38 -9.82 1.01
CA LEU A 92 8.16 -11.13 0.41
C LEU A 92 6.69 -11.55 0.59
N LEU A 93 6.05 -12.02 -0.48
CA LEU A 93 4.73 -12.61 -0.40
C LEU A 93 4.48 -13.69 -1.45
N ASP A 94 3.61 -14.64 -1.08
CA ASP A 94 2.93 -15.52 -2.02
C ASP A 94 1.66 -14.84 -2.52
N ILE A 95 1.49 -14.74 -3.83
CA ILE A 95 0.32 -14.09 -4.43
C ILE A 95 -0.88 -15.04 -4.33
N LYS A 96 -1.80 -14.75 -3.41
CA LYS A 96 -3.01 -15.56 -3.18
C LYS A 96 -4.28 -14.92 -3.73
N GLY A 97 -4.26 -13.61 -3.96
CA GLY A 97 -5.39 -12.85 -4.48
C GLY A 97 -4.93 -11.64 -5.28
N GLY A 98 -5.91 -10.92 -5.83
CA GLY A 98 -5.67 -9.65 -6.49
C GLY A 98 -6.95 -9.06 -7.06
N GLY A 99 -6.82 -7.84 -7.55
CA GLY A 99 -7.95 -7.04 -7.99
C GLY A 99 -7.49 -5.89 -8.87
N GLN A 100 -8.45 -5.08 -9.29
CA GLN A 100 -8.19 -3.86 -10.03
C GLN A 100 -9.09 -2.77 -9.45
N SER A 101 -8.56 -1.57 -9.31
CA SER A 101 -9.37 -0.40 -8.98
C SER A 101 -10.31 -0.10 -10.13
N ILE A 102 -11.62 -0.04 -9.85
CA ILE A 102 -12.67 0.17 -10.87
C ILE A 102 -13.06 1.66 -10.95
N SER A 103 -12.78 2.44 -9.89
CA SER A 103 -13.09 3.88 -9.78
C SER A 103 -12.54 4.47 -8.48
N GLY A 104 -12.22 5.77 -8.47
CA GLY A 104 -11.96 6.54 -7.25
C GLY A 104 -10.58 7.19 -7.19
N SER A 105 -10.15 7.56 -5.99
CA SER A 105 -8.84 8.19 -5.68
C SER A 105 -7.64 7.25 -5.87
N LEU A 106 -7.89 5.96 -6.10
CA LEU A 106 -6.88 4.90 -6.25
C LEU A 106 -6.47 4.65 -7.71
N GLU A 107 -6.83 5.56 -8.62
CA GLU A 107 -6.48 5.50 -10.05
C GLU A 107 -6.84 4.16 -10.72
N GLN A 108 -6.15 3.80 -11.82
CA GLN A 108 -6.26 2.51 -12.52
C GLN A 108 -5.25 1.49 -11.98
N LEU A 109 -5.00 1.47 -10.67
CA LEU A 109 -4.05 0.55 -10.05
C LEU A 109 -4.55 -0.90 -10.08
N PHE A 110 -3.58 -1.81 -10.18
CA PHE A 110 -3.78 -3.24 -10.06
C PHE A 110 -3.23 -3.72 -8.72
N PHE A 111 -3.86 -4.73 -8.14
CA PHE A 111 -3.50 -5.20 -6.81
C PHE A 111 -3.16 -6.68 -6.84
N VAL A 112 -2.08 -7.07 -6.18
CA VAL A 112 -1.84 -8.45 -5.77
C VAL A 112 -1.72 -8.52 -4.26
N SER A 113 -2.18 -9.62 -3.67
CA SER A 113 -2.37 -9.70 -2.22
C SER A 113 -1.84 -11.01 -1.65
N SER A 114 -1.29 -10.94 -0.43
CA SER A 114 -0.82 -12.11 0.31
C SER A 114 -1.95 -13.04 0.79
N ARG A 115 -3.21 -12.58 0.68
CA ARG A 115 -4.43 -13.32 1.03
C ARG A 115 -5.42 -13.28 -0.13
N ARG A 116 -6.35 -14.25 -0.17
CA ARG A 116 -7.44 -14.29 -1.18
C ARG A 116 -8.43 -13.14 -1.01
N ASP A 117 -8.75 -12.83 0.24
CA ASP A 117 -9.68 -11.78 0.61
C ASP A 117 -8.88 -10.51 0.93
N TYR A 118 -9.06 -9.50 0.08
CA TYR A 118 -8.41 -8.21 0.17
C TYR A 118 -8.78 -7.43 1.43
N ALA A 119 -10.05 -7.52 1.86
CA ALA A 119 -10.55 -6.76 3.02
C ALA A 119 -10.18 -7.41 4.36
N ARG A 120 -9.51 -8.57 4.34
CA ARG A 120 -9.11 -9.27 5.54
C ARG A 120 -7.95 -8.54 6.21
N PHE A 121 -8.02 -8.44 7.53
CA PHE A 121 -6.94 -7.93 8.37
C PHE A 121 -5.62 -8.66 8.08
N GLY A 122 -4.52 -7.91 8.03
CA GLY A 122 -3.18 -8.44 7.77
C GLY A 122 -2.88 -8.83 6.34
N THR A 123 -3.72 -8.39 5.40
CA THR A 123 -3.44 -8.55 3.98
C THR A 123 -2.43 -7.49 3.53
N LEU A 124 -1.20 -7.93 3.29
CA LEU A 124 -0.21 -7.14 2.55
C LEU A 124 -0.65 -7.08 1.09
N THR A 125 -0.81 -5.87 0.57
CA THR A 125 -1.25 -5.60 -0.80
C THR A 125 -0.15 -4.85 -1.53
N ILE A 126 0.18 -5.31 -2.73
CA ILE A 126 1.07 -4.61 -3.64
C ILE A 126 0.20 -3.90 -4.67
N ALA A 127 0.24 -2.57 -4.68
CA ALA A 127 -0.45 -1.73 -5.62
C ALA A 127 0.48 -1.40 -6.78
N ILE A 128 0.18 -1.91 -7.97
CA ILE A 128 1.03 -1.88 -9.15
C ILE A 128 0.41 -0.94 -10.19
N GLU A 129 1.22 -0.02 -10.70
CA GLU A 129 0.83 0.85 -11.80
C GLU A 129 0.69 0.09 -13.13
N PRO A 130 -0.17 0.54 -14.06
CA PRO A 130 -0.40 -0.16 -15.33
C PRO A 130 0.88 -0.48 -16.12
N ASP A 131 1.79 0.49 -16.23
CA ASP A 131 3.04 0.34 -17.00
C ASP A 131 4.01 -0.63 -16.30
N ALA A 132 4.11 -0.53 -14.97
CA ALA A 132 4.89 -1.47 -14.15
C ALA A 132 4.35 -2.89 -14.29
N LEU A 133 3.03 -3.06 -14.23
CA LEU A 133 2.39 -4.36 -14.38
C LEU A 133 2.61 -4.93 -15.78
N TYR A 134 2.45 -4.12 -16.83
CA TYR A 134 2.69 -4.56 -18.20
C TYR A 134 4.11 -5.12 -18.36
N ASN A 135 5.12 -4.39 -17.89
CA ASN A 135 6.51 -4.82 -17.95
C ASN A 135 6.79 -6.03 -17.05
N LEU A 136 6.18 -6.11 -15.87
CA LEU A 136 6.25 -7.27 -14.99
C LEU A 136 5.70 -8.53 -15.66
N LEU A 137 4.51 -8.45 -16.27
CA LEU A 137 3.84 -9.56 -16.93
C LEU A 137 4.56 -10.03 -18.20
N ARG A 138 5.34 -9.16 -18.85
CA ARG A 138 6.24 -9.54 -19.95
C ARG A 138 7.42 -10.39 -19.47
N ARG A 139 7.94 -10.10 -18.27
CA ARG A 139 9.04 -10.86 -17.64
C ARG A 139 8.54 -12.17 -17.01
N ALA A 140 7.30 -12.20 -16.54
CA ALA A 140 6.65 -13.39 -15.99
C ALA A 140 6.43 -14.48 -17.07
N THR A 141 7.43 -15.31 -17.32
CA THR A 141 7.35 -16.42 -18.28
C THR A 141 6.30 -17.45 -17.85
N VAL A 142 5.41 -17.85 -18.75
CA VAL A 142 4.50 -18.99 -18.54
C VAL A 142 5.15 -20.22 -19.19
N CYS A 143 5.91 -20.98 -18.42
CA CYS A 143 6.42 -22.26 -18.91
C CYS A 143 5.35 -23.33 -18.64
N LYS A 144 4.61 -23.74 -19.69
CA LYS A 144 3.66 -24.86 -19.58
C LYS A 144 4.46 -26.11 -19.16
N SER A 145 4.13 -26.64 -17.98
CA SER A 145 4.57 -27.98 -17.57
C SER A 145 4.12 -28.98 -18.64
N ARG A 146 5.08 -29.66 -19.26
CA ARG A 146 4.83 -30.92 -19.95
C ARG A 146 5.66 -31.99 -19.24
N GLU A 147 5.03 -33.15 -19.08
CA GLU A 147 5.53 -34.33 -18.41
C GLU A 147 6.96 -34.68 -18.87
N PHE A 148 7.89 -34.80 -17.92
CA PHE A 148 9.29 -35.14 -18.19
C PHE A 148 9.39 -36.62 -18.54
N THR A 149 9.83 -36.94 -19.76
CA THR A 149 10.18 -38.31 -20.14
C THR A 149 11.71 -38.45 -20.21
N PRO A 150 12.34 -39.35 -19.42
CA PRO A 150 13.78 -39.58 -19.46
C PRO A 150 14.27 -39.96 -20.86
N GLY A 151 15.39 -39.38 -21.30
CA GLY A 151 16.02 -39.66 -22.60
C GLY A 151 15.68 -38.68 -23.73
N ARG A 152 14.87 -37.65 -23.47
CA ARG A 152 14.51 -36.60 -24.44
C ARG A 152 14.97 -35.23 -23.93
N ILE A 153 15.78 -34.53 -24.72
CA ILE A 153 16.09 -33.11 -24.48
C ILE A 153 14.89 -32.30 -24.95
N ASP A 154 13.95 -32.02 -24.05
CA ASP A 154 12.90 -31.04 -24.31
C ASP A 154 13.40 -29.64 -23.94
N VAL A 155 13.75 -28.85 -24.96
CA VAL A 155 14.01 -27.43 -24.78
C VAL A 155 12.68 -26.75 -24.44
N LYS A 156 12.50 -26.31 -23.19
CA LYS A 156 11.34 -25.53 -22.75
C LYS A 156 11.26 -24.23 -23.56
N GLY A 157 10.44 -24.22 -24.61
CA GLY A 157 10.05 -22.99 -25.29
C GLY A 157 9.02 -22.24 -24.45
N CYS A 158 9.46 -21.37 -23.54
CA CYS A 158 8.53 -20.50 -22.83
C CYS A 158 8.05 -19.42 -23.82
N ARG A 159 6.81 -19.54 -24.29
CA ARG A 159 6.21 -18.53 -25.17
C ARG A 159 6.05 -17.23 -24.39
N GLN A 160 6.75 -16.19 -24.83
CA GLN A 160 6.45 -14.82 -24.44
C GLN A 160 5.33 -14.32 -25.35
N ASP A 161 4.08 -14.47 -24.91
CA ASP A 161 2.97 -13.75 -25.55
C ASP A 161 3.18 -12.26 -25.22
N ALA A 162 3.78 -11.53 -26.16
CA ALA A 162 4.13 -10.12 -26.02
C ALA A 162 2.92 -9.18 -26.14
N ASN A 163 1.81 -9.67 -26.71
CA ASN A 163 0.56 -8.94 -26.86
C ASN A 163 -0.50 -9.58 -25.98
N PHE A 164 -0.72 -9.00 -24.80
CA PHE A 164 -1.81 -9.35 -23.90
C PHE A 164 -2.52 -8.08 -23.45
N ASP A 165 -3.82 -8.18 -23.23
CA ASP A 165 -4.60 -7.09 -22.65
C ASP A 165 -4.32 -7.00 -21.15
N LEU A 166 -4.11 -5.78 -20.66
CA LEU A 166 -3.88 -5.53 -19.24
C LEU A 166 -5.23 -5.56 -18.51
N ASN A 167 -5.51 -6.65 -17.81
CA ASN A 167 -6.69 -6.78 -16.97
C ASN A 167 -6.40 -7.72 -15.77
N MET A 168 -7.30 -7.69 -14.78
CA MET A 168 -7.18 -8.51 -13.56
C MET A 168 -7.04 -10.01 -13.86
N PHE A 169 -7.75 -10.52 -14.88
CA PHE A 169 -7.70 -11.94 -15.22
C PHE A 169 -6.31 -12.34 -15.72
N THR A 170 -5.73 -11.60 -16.66
CA THR A 170 -4.39 -11.85 -17.18
C THR A 170 -3.33 -11.73 -16.07
N MET A 171 -3.48 -10.75 -15.18
CA MET A 171 -2.61 -10.59 -14.03
C MET A 171 -2.63 -11.82 -13.11
N ILE A 172 -3.81 -12.26 -12.66
CA ILE A 172 -3.93 -13.43 -11.77
C ILE A 172 -3.52 -14.72 -12.47
N GLN A 173 -3.84 -14.88 -13.75
CA GLN A 173 -3.42 -16.06 -14.52
C GLN A 173 -1.89 -16.20 -14.57
N ARG A 174 -1.16 -15.09 -14.66
CA ARG A 174 0.30 -15.10 -14.78
C ARG A 174 1.01 -15.05 -13.44
N LEU A 175 0.50 -14.29 -12.46
CA LEU A 175 1.16 -14.05 -11.18
C LEU A 175 0.60 -14.88 -10.02
N GLY A 176 -0.64 -15.37 -10.13
CA GLY A 176 -1.29 -16.14 -9.06
C GLY A 176 -0.49 -17.37 -8.65
N GLY A 177 -0.33 -17.56 -7.35
CA GLY A 177 0.45 -18.65 -6.76
C GLY A 177 1.96 -18.48 -6.85
N ARG A 178 2.47 -17.41 -7.48
CA ARG A 178 3.90 -17.11 -7.47
C ARG A 178 4.31 -16.42 -6.18
N ARG A 179 5.57 -16.63 -5.81
CA ARG A 179 6.26 -15.88 -4.80
C ARG A 179 7.00 -14.71 -5.43
N ILE A 180 6.85 -13.53 -4.84
CA ILE A 180 7.57 -12.33 -5.26
C ILE A 180 8.19 -11.62 -4.07
N ALA A 181 9.33 -10.99 -4.31
CA ALA A 181 9.92 -10.00 -3.42
C ALA A 181 9.74 -8.61 -4.06
N VAL A 182 9.37 -7.61 -3.25
CA VAL A 182 9.10 -6.25 -3.71
C VAL A 182 9.90 -5.25 -2.89
N ASP A 183 10.76 -4.49 -3.57
CA ASP A 183 11.48 -3.36 -2.98
C ASP A 183 10.60 -2.11 -3.02
N GLY A 184 10.30 -1.54 -1.87
CA GLY A 184 9.47 -0.34 -1.82
C GLY A 184 9.26 0.19 -0.42
N GLU A 185 8.22 1.02 -0.27
CA GLU A 185 7.81 1.54 1.03
C GLU A 185 6.44 0.98 1.41
N VAL A 186 6.35 0.37 2.59
CA VAL A 186 5.08 -0.04 3.16
C VAL A 186 4.42 1.14 3.89
N ARG A 187 3.12 1.29 3.68
CA ARG A 187 2.28 2.32 4.29
C ARG A 187 0.99 1.74 4.83
N LEU A 188 0.47 2.40 5.86
CA LEU A 188 -0.87 2.16 6.35
C LEU A 188 -1.86 3.06 5.60
N GLN A 189 -2.76 2.46 4.84
CA GLN A 189 -3.79 3.14 4.05
C GLN A 189 -5.17 2.88 4.65
N TRP A 190 -5.93 3.94 4.91
CA TRP A 190 -7.34 3.82 5.27
C TRP A 190 -8.19 3.59 4.02
N ILE A 191 -9.07 2.58 4.08
CA ILE A 191 -10.01 2.24 3.02
C ILE A 191 -11.43 2.43 3.53
N ASP A 192 -12.14 3.37 2.92
CA ASP A 192 -13.55 3.62 3.21
C ASP A 192 -14.38 2.41 2.77
N ALA A 193 -15.05 1.77 3.73
CA ALA A 193 -15.86 0.59 3.48
C ALA A 193 -17.01 0.51 4.47
N ARG A 194 -18.16 0.00 4.01
CA ARG A 194 -19.32 -0.23 4.91
C ARG A 194 -19.05 -1.28 6.00
N THR A 195 -17.95 -2.00 5.90
CA THR A 195 -17.52 -3.08 6.79
C THR A 195 -16.08 -2.83 7.21
N GLY A 196 -15.75 -2.97 8.49
CA GLY A 196 -14.38 -2.87 9.00
C GLY A 196 -14.30 -2.35 10.44
N LEU A 197 -13.08 -2.05 10.90
CA LEU A 197 -12.84 -1.53 12.25
C LEU A 197 -13.05 0.00 12.25
N PRO A 198 -14.00 0.53 13.04
CA PRO A 198 -14.35 1.94 13.01
C PRO A 198 -13.18 2.86 13.40
N LYS A 199 -12.85 3.88 12.58
CA LYS A 199 -11.86 4.92 12.90
C LYS A 199 -12.54 6.10 13.61
N PRO A 200 -12.06 6.57 14.77
CA PRO A 200 -12.63 7.75 15.41
C PRO A 200 -12.47 8.98 14.53
N VAL A 201 -13.56 9.73 14.33
CA VAL A 201 -13.51 11.00 13.59
C VAL A 201 -12.89 12.08 14.48
N ALA A 202 -11.85 12.74 13.97
CA ALA A 202 -11.18 13.81 14.68
C ALA A 202 -12.19 14.89 15.13
N ASN A 203 -12.10 15.30 16.40
CA ASN A 203 -12.95 16.32 17.02
C ASN A 203 -14.45 15.98 17.14
N LYS A 204 -14.85 14.72 16.97
CA LYS A 204 -16.23 14.29 17.18
C LYS A 204 -16.33 13.10 18.12
N ARG A 205 -17.10 13.27 19.20
CA ARG A 205 -17.25 12.23 20.24
C ARG A 205 -18.21 11.14 19.75
N GLY A 206 -17.68 9.92 19.56
CA GLY A 206 -18.48 8.73 19.26
C GLY A 206 -18.84 8.55 17.78
N GLU A 207 -18.53 9.51 16.92
CA GLU A 207 -18.59 9.32 15.47
C GLU A 207 -17.39 8.51 15.00
N HIS A 208 -17.66 7.52 14.16
CA HIS A 208 -16.64 6.68 13.56
C HIS A 208 -16.81 6.60 12.05
N GLU A 209 -15.70 6.66 11.32
CA GLU A 209 -15.63 6.32 9.91
C GLU A 209 -15.69 4.80 9.75
N ALA A 210 -16.61 4.33 8.90
CA ALA A 210 -16.68 2.93 8.53
C ALA A 210 -15.60 2.65 7.49
N GLY A 211 -14.71 1.72 7.80
CA GLY A 211 -13.61 1.34 6.92
C GLY A 211 -12.64 0.42 7.62
N TYR A 212 -11.50 0.17 7.00
CA TYR A 212 -10.43 -0.60 7.60
C TYR A 212 -9.08 -0.10 7.14
N TYR A 213 -8.06 -0.32 7.98
CA TYR A 213 -6.68 -0.11 7.60
C TYR A 213 -6.16 -1.28 6.77
N GLN A 214 -5.42 -0.95 5.73
CA GLN A 214 -4.74 -1.90 4.87
C GLN A 214 -3.28 -1.52 4.70
N VAL A 215 -2.45 -2.53 4.49
CA VAL A 215 -1.00 -2.40 4.43
C VAL A 215 -0.57 -2.50 2.98
N TRP A 216 -0.05 -1.42 2.41
CA TRP A 216 0.24 -1.31 0.98
C TRP A 216 1.70 -1.02 0.71
N VAL A 217 2.20 -1.59 -0.38
CA VAL A 217 3.44 -1.19 -1.04
C VAL A 217 3.10 -0.75 -2.46
N ARG A 218 3.53 0.44 -2.86
CA ARG A 218 3.33 0.93 -4.25
C ARG A 218 4.49 0.49 -5.13
N VAL A 219 4.16 0.05 -6.34
CA VAL A 219 5.10 -0.34 -7.38
C VAL A 219 4.81 0.48 -8.64
N ASP A 220 5.74 1.36 -8.98
CA ASP A 220 5.72 2.20 -10.19
C ASP A 220 6.72 1.71 -11.24
N ASN A 221 7.67 0.85 -10.84
CA ASN A 221 8.63 0.22 -11.74
C ASN A 221 8.65 -1.31 -11.53
N ALA A 222 8.57 -2.04 -12.64
CA ALA A 222 8.66 -3.49 -12.63
C ALA A 222 9.96 -3.99 -11.97
N ASP A 223 11.08 -3.27 -12.06
CA ASP A 223 12.36 -3.66 -11.48
C ASP A 223 12.37 -3.70 -9.95
N GLN A 224 11.36 -3.11 -9.30
CA GLN A 224 11.12 -3.29 -7.86
C GLN A 224 10.66 -4.71 -7.52
N VAL A 225 10.18 -5.49 -8.48
CA VAL A 225 9.57 -6.80 -8.27
C VAL A 225 10.46 -7.90 -8.83
N ILE A 226 10.84 -8.82 -7.96
CA ILE A 226 11.65 -10.01 -8.25
C ILE A 226 10.77 -11.25 -8.07
N PHE A 227 10.84 -12.19 -9.01
CA PHE A 227 10.23 -13.51 -8.85
C PHE A 227 11.18 -14.40 -8.07
N VAL A 228 10.72 -14.88 -6.91
CA VAL A 228 11.48 -15.85 -6.11
C VAL A 228 11.09 -17.23 -6.59
N TYR A 229 12.06 -17.98 -7.09
CA TYR A 229 11.86 -19.35 -7.57
C TYR A 229 12.23 -20.33 -6.46
N ASP A 230 11.31 -21.25 -6.16
CA ASP A 230 11.65 -22.44 -5.38
C ASP A 230 12.40 -23.39 -6.35
N GLU A 231 13.69 -23.66 -6.10
CA GLU A 231 14.47 -24.65 -6.87
C GLU A 231 13.98 -26.09 -6.66
#